data_AF-A0A9X2BQ42-F1
#
_entry.id   AF-A0A9X2BQ42-F1
#
_cell.length_a   1.000
_cell.length_b   1.000
_cell.length_c   1.000
_cell.angle_alpha   90.00
_cell.angle_beta   90.00
_cell.angle_gamma   90.00
#
_symmetry.space_group_name_H-M   'P 1'
#
loop_
_entity.id
_entity.type
_entity.pdbx_description
1 polymer ?
#
loop_
_entity_poly.entity_id
_entity_poly.type
_entity_poly.pdbx_seq_one_letter_code
_entity_poly.pdbx_strand_id
1 'polypeptide(L)'
;MSHMRYVILQQGSNLVFVEMPRDYAYQLSALNLRLNKEIDKLTASEIPSLPRAIAECDQLDLLQESLQITSGLDYINGLESAFSAIREENYPLISLLTEIRALQAQLEQWYEEEGA
;
A
#
# COMPACT_ATOMS: atom_id res chain seq x y z
N MET A 1 1.89 16.18 17.95
CA MET A 1 2.09 14.77 17.58
C MET A 1 2.03 14.71 16.05
N SER A 2 2.92 13.97 15.39
CA SER A 2 2.95 13.97 13.91
C SER A 2 1.65 13.39 13.35
N HIS A 3 1.00 14.14 12.47
CA HIS A 3 -0.17 13.69 11.69
C HIS A 3 0.20 12.62 10.67
N MET A 4 1.48 12.55 10.28
CA MET A 4 2.01 11.58 9.32
C MET A 4 2.76 10.44 10.00
N ARG A 5 2.82 9.32 9.30
CA ARG A 5 3.56 8.12 9.69
C ARG A 5 4.16 7.46 8.45
N TYR A 6 5.32 6.84 8.64
CA TYR A 6 6.00 6.10 7.59
C TYR A 6 5.75 4.61 7.74
N VAL A 7 5.33 3.96 6.66
CA VAL A 7 5.27 2.51 6.51
C VAL A 7 6.46 2.07 5.65
N ILE A 8 7.28 1.17 6.18
CA ILE A 8 8.43 0.62 5.49
C ILE A 8 8.06 -0.76 4.97
N LEU A 9 8.13 -0.94 3.66
CA LEU A 9 7.85 -2.20 2.99
C LEU A 9 9.13 -2.76 2.37
N GLN A 10 9.25 -4.08 2.33
CA GLN A 10 10.38 -4.78 1.72
C GLN A 10 9.92 -5.56 0.49
N GLN A 11 10.63 -5.36 -0.63
CA GLN A 11 10.46 -6.12 -1.87
C GLN A 11 11.79 -6.75 -2.27
N GLY A 12 11.99 -8.02 -1.91
CA GLY A 12 13.29 -8.67 -2.06
C GLY A 12 14.38 -7.90 -1.29
N SER A 13 15.33 -7.31 -2.01
CA SER A 13 16.42 -6.50 -1.41
C SER A 13 16.11 -5.00 -1.35
N ASN A 14 15.00 -4.55 -1.93
CA ASN A 14 14.62 -3.14 -1.99
C ASN A 14 13.68 -2.78 -0.85
N LEU A 15 13.76 -1.53 -0.40
CA LEU A 15 12.83 -0.93 0.54
C LEU A 15 11.96 0.10 -0.18
N VAL A 16 10.67 0.13 0.17
CA VAL A 16 9.70 1.13 -0.24
C VAL A 16 9.26 1.88 1.00
N PHE A 17 9.30 3.21 0.93
CA PHE A 17 8.96 4.09 2.04
C PHE A 17 7.68 4.83 1.68
N VAL A 18 6.63 4.61 2.46
CA VAL A 18 5.32 5.23 2.22
C VAL A 18 5.00 6.17 3.36
N GLU A 19 4.74 7.44 3.05
CA GLU A 19 4.24 8.42 4.01
C GLU A 19 2.75 8.64 3.83
N MET A 20 2.00 8.54 4.91
CA MET A 20 0.57 8.80 4.91
C MET A 20 0.08 9.18 6.31
N PRO A 21 -1.17 9.66 6.46
CA PRO A 21 -1.64 10.06 7.77
C PRO A 21 -1.75 8.85 8.70
N ARG A 22 -1.50 9.07 9.99
CA ARG A 22 -1.30 8.02 11.00
C ARG A 22 -2.42 6.97 11.02
N ASP A 23 -3.66 7.41 10.93
CA ASP A 23 -4.83 6.53 11.00
C ASP A 23 -4.94 5.59 9.79
N TYR A 24 -4.38 6.01 8.65
CA TYR A 24 -4.33 5.23 7.42
C TYR A 24 -3.07 4.36 7.31
N ALA A 25 -1.97 4.75 7.94
CA ALA A 25 -0.73 3.95 7.95
C ALA A 25 -0.95 2.55 8.54
N TYR A 26 -1.68 2.46 9.66
CA TYR A 26 -2.07 1.18 10.25
C TYR A 26 -2.97 0.36 9.32
N GLN A 27 -3.90 1.01 8.62
CA GLN A 27 -4.78 0.36 7.65
C GLN A 27 -4.00 -0.19 6.46
N LEU A 28 -3.02 0.56 5.94
CA LEU A 28 -2.12 0.10 4.88
C LEU A 28 -1.34 -1.13 5.33
N SER A 29 -0.74 -1.12 6.52
CA SER A 29 -0.01 -2.29 7.03
C SER A 29 -0.92 -3.52 7.16
N ALA A 30 -2.12 -3.35 7.70
CA ALA A 30 -3.10 -4.44 7.84
C ALA A 30 -3.54 -4.99 6.48
N LEU A 31 -3.85 -4.11 5.52
CA LEU A 31 -4.17 -4.47 4.15
C LEU A 31 -3.01 -5.20 3.49
N ASN A 32 -1.78 -4.68 3.58
CA ASN A 32 -0.59 -5.29 3.00
C ASN A 32 -0.35 -6.71 3.53
N LEU A 33 -0.50 -6.92 4.84
CA LEU A 33 -0.38 -8.25 5.45
C LEU A 33 -1.46 -9.21 4.97
N ARG A 34 -2.69 -8.73 4.75
CA ARG A 34 -3.77 -9.54 4.19
C ARG A 34 -3.50 -9.88 2.72
N LEU A 35 -3.12 -8.91 1.91
CA LEU A 35 -2.77 -9.10 0.50
C LEU A 35 -1.66 -10.15 0.37
N ASN A 36 -0.58 -10.06 1.16
CA ASN A 36 0.50 -11.07 1.14
C ASN A 36 0.03 -12.49 1.52
N LYS A 37 -1.02 -12.64 2.33
CA LYS A 37 -1.56 -13.97 2.69
C LYS A 37 -2.49 -14.56 1.63
N GLU A 38 -3.20 -13.69 0.91
CA GLU A 38 -4.22 -14.11 -0.06
C GLU A 38 -3.67 -14.16 -1.48
N ILE A 39 -2.60 -13.42 -1.80
CA ILE A 39 -1.97 -13.39 -3.13
C ILE A 39 -1.46 -14.78 -3.56
N ASP A 40 -0.98 -15.59 -2.62
CA ASP A 40 -0.54 -16.96 -2.86
C ASP A 40 -1.69 -17.92 -3.25
N LYS A 41 -2.94 -17.50 -3.06
CA LYS A 41 -4.13 -18.27 -3.43
C LYS A 41 -4.64 -17.95 -4.83
N LEU A 42 -4.10 -16.91 -5.46
CA LEU A 42 -4.44 -16.55 -6.83
C LEU A 42 -3.86 -17.60 -7.80
N THR A 43 -4.60 -17.85 -8.87
CA THR A 43 -4.25 -18.87 -9.87
C THR A 43 -3.89 -18.28 -11.23
N ALA A 44 -3.97 -16.95 -11.37
CA ALA A 44 -3.49 -16.24 -12.54
C ALA A 44 -2.04 -16.59 -12.88
N SER A 45 -1.73 -16.61 -14.18
CA SER A 45 -0.36 -16.89 -14.67
C SER A 45 0.63 -15.77 -14.36
N GLU A 46 0.14 -14.54 -14.19
CA GLU A 46 0.95 -13.35 -13.94
C GLU A 46 0.41 -12.65 -12.68
N ILE A 47 1.07 -12.91 -11.55
CA ILE A 47 0.75 -12.31 -10.25
C ILE A 47 1.86 -11.31 -9.92
N PRO A 48 1.54 -10.04 -9.59
CA PRO A 48 2.55 -9.05 -9.24
C PRO A 48 3.26 -9.45 -7.94
N SER A 49 4.57 -9.22 -7.89
CA SER A 49 5.29 -9.33 -6.62
C SER A 49 4.83 -8.23 -5.67
N LEU A 50 4.41 -8.60 -4.47
CA LEU A 50 3.93 -7.66 -3.48
C LEU A 50 5.01 -7.40 -2.41
N PRO A 51 5.32 -6.13 -2.07
CA PRO A 51 6.21 -5.85 -0.95
C PRO A 51 5.51 -6.20 0.37
N ARG A 52 6.29 -6.48 1.41
CA ARG A 52 5.77 -6.79 2.75
C ARG A 52 6.03 -5.66 3.72
N ALA A 53 5.02 -5.24 4.46
CA ALA A 53 5.16 -4.29 5.56
C ALA A 53 6.02 -4.91 6.68
N ILE A 54 7.12 -4.23 7.02
CA ILE A 54 8.10 -4.72 8.01
C ILE A 54 8.27 -3.77 9.20
N ALA A 55 7.93 -2.50 9.05
CA ALA A 55 8.02 -1.52 10.13
C ALA A 55 7.10 -0.32 9.90
N GLU A 56 6.79 0.36 10.99
CA GLU A 56 6.18 1.69 10.98
C GLU A 56 6.92 2.60 11.95
N CYS A 57 7.12 3.87 11.59
CA CYS A 57 7.77 4.84 12.47
C CYS A 57 7.21 6.25 12.27
N ASP A 58 7.35 7.09 13.29
CA ASP A 58 6.83 8.47 13.28
C ASP A 58 7.74 9.45 12.53
N GLN A 59 9.02 9.13 12.41
CA GLN A 59 10.04 9.97 11.78
C GLN A 59 10.99 9.08 10.98
N LEU A 60 11.30 9.50 9.76
CA LEU A 60 12.17 8.80 8.84
C LEU A 60 13.06 9.81 8.12
N ASP A 61 14.37 9.67 8.28
CA ASP A 61 15.36 10.42 7.51
C ASP A 61 16.04 9.49 6.51
N LEU A 62 15.89 9.79 5.21
CA LEU A 62 16.58 9.07 4.14
C LEU A 62 17.94 9.72 3.90
N LEU A 63 19.03 8.97 4.12
CA LEU A 63 20.40 9.47 3.98
C LEU A 63 20.97 9.31 2.56
N GLN A 64 20.33 8.50 1.72
CA GLN A 64 20.73 8.28 0.33
C GLN A 64 19.80 9.04 -0.61
N GLU A 65 20.37 9.90 -1.46
CA GLU A 65 19.61 10.74 -2.40
C GLU A 65 18.79 9.95 -3.43
N SER A 66 19.16 8.69 -3.69
CA SER A 66 18.42 7.80 -4.59
C SER A 66 17.12 7.25 -3.99
N LEU A 67 16.96 7.33 -2.67
CA LEU A 67 15.76 6.85 -1.99
C LEU A 67 14.71 7.95 -1.96
N GLN A 68 13.45 7.56 -2.15
CA GLN A 68 12.32 8.48 -2.19
C GLN A 68 11.21 8.00 -1.26
N ILE A 69 10.51 8.96 -0.68
CA ILE A 69 9.26 8.74 0.04
C ILE A 69 8.13 8.81 -0.99
N THR A 70 7.34 7.76 -1.07
CA THR A 70 6.12 7.69 -1.88
C THR A 70 4.94 8.13 -1.02
N SER A 71 4.02 8.93 -1.58
CA SER A 71 2.79 9.26 -0.87
C SER A 71 1.91 8.01 -0.71
N GLY A 72 1.12 7.97 0.36
CA GLY A 72 0.16 6.90 0.59
C GLY A 72 -0.80 6.70 -0.58
N LEU A 73 -1.27 7.79 -1.19
CA LEU A 73 -2.21 7.74 -2.30
C LEU A 73 -1.55 7.19 -3.57
N ASP A 74 -0.34 7.64 -3.91
CA ASP A 74 0.39 7.12 -5.07
C ASP A 74 0.69 5.63 -4.93
N TYR A 75 1.07 5.19 -3.72
CA TYR A 75 1.31 3.78 -3.45
C TYR A 75 0.03 2.94 -3.63
N ILE A 76 -1.10 3.39 -3.08
CA ILE A 76 -2.39 2.69 -3.21
C ILE A 76 -2.88 2.68 -4.67
N ASN A 77 -2.70 3.77 -5.41
CA ASN A 77 -3.03 3.82 -6.84
C ASN A 77 -2.22 2.79 -7.65
N GLY A 78 -0.91 2.68 -7.38
CA GLY A 78 -0.07 1.67 -8.02
C GLY A 78 -0.49 0.24 -7.65
N LEU A 79 -0.90 0.03 -6.39
CA LEU A 79 -1.39 -1.26 -5.92
C LEU A 79 -2.72 -1.65 -6.58
N GLU A 80 -3.67 -0.72 -6.69
CA GLU A 80 -4.94 -0.94 -7.38
C GLU A 80 -4.70 -1.31 -8.84
N SER A 81 -3.84 -0.55 -9.53
CA SER A 81 -3.50 -0.80 -10.93
C SER A 81 -2.86 -2.17 -11.14
N ALA A 82 -1.96 -2.58 -10.22
CA ALA A 82 -1.33 -3.89 -10.28
C ALA A 82 -2.32 -5.04 -10.08
N PHE A 83 -3.27 -4.91 -9.14
CA PHE A 83 -4.27 -5.94 -8.89
C PHE A 83 -5.37 -5.99 -9.94
N SER A 84 -5.76 -4.84 -10.50
CA SER A 84 -6.81 -4.76 -11.53
C SER A 84 -6.34 -5.30 -12.89
N ALA A 85 -5.02 -5.35 -13.11
CA ALA A 85 -4.41 -5.99 -14.28
C ALA A 85 -4.42 -7.53 -14.23
N ILE A 86 -4.64 -8.13 -13.05
CA ILE A 86 -4.67 -9.59 -12.89
C ILE A 86 -5.90 -10.16 -13.60
N ARG A 87 -5.68 -11.04 -14.57
CA ARG A 87 -6.75 -11.68 -15.35
C ARG A 87 -7.30 -12.90 -14.63
N GLU A 88 -8.08 -12.67 -13.59
CA GLU A 88 -8.74 -13.71 -12.81
C GLU A 88 -10.10 -13.20 -12.29
N GLU A 89 -11.12 -14.06 -12.28
CA GLU A 89 -12.47 -13.68 -11.79
C GLU A 89 -12.82 -14.37 -10.47
N ASN A 90 -11.82 -14.95 -9.79
CA ASN A 90 -12.02 -15.67 -8.55
C ASN A 90 -12.29 -14.72 -7.38
N TYR A 91 -13.09 -15.20 -6.44
CA TYR A 91 -13.51 -14.46 -5.25
C TYR A 91 -12.37 -13.79 -4.46
N PRO A 92 -11.18 -14.42 -4.26
CA PRO A 92 -10.07 -13.77 -3.57
C PRO A 92 -9.67 -12.44 -4.21
N LEU A 93 -9.49 -12.38 -5.53
CA LEU A 93 -9.08 -11.15 -6.20
C LEU A 93 -10.11 -10.03 -6.02
N ILE A 94 -11.40 -10.35 -6.16
CA ILE A 94 -12.49 -9.38 -5.99
C ILE A 94 -12.51 -8.82 -4.57
N SER A 95 -12.33 -9.67 -3.55
CA SER A 95 -12.22 -9.21 -2.15
C SER A 95 -11.04 -8.27 -1.97
N LEU A 96 -9.86 -8.64 -2.47
CA LEU A 96 -8.65 -7.83 -2.33
C LEU A 96 -8.78 -6.47 -3.02
N LEU A 97 -9.30 -6.43 -4.25
CA LEU A 97 -9.57 -5.18 -4.98
C LEU A 97 -10.58 -4.29 -4.25
N THR A 98 -11.61 -4.88 -3.67
CA THR A 98 -12.62 -4.13 -2.89
C THR A 98 -11.98 -3.42 -1.71
N GLU A 99 -11.07 -4.09 -1.00
CA GLU A 99 -10.39 -3.51 0.16
C GLU A 99 -9.35 -2.44 -0.23
N ILE A 100 -8.60 -2.67 -1.32
CA ILE A 100 -7.69 -1.67 -1.87
C ILE A 100 -8.45 -0.39 -2.21
N ARG A 101 -9.56 -0.51 -2.95
CA ARG A 101 -10.39 0.63 -3.38
C ARG A 101 -11.10 1.32 -2.22
N ALA A 102 -11.47 0.57 -1.17
CA ALA A 102 -12.02 1.17 0.05
C ALA A 102 -11.00 2.07 0.75
N LEU A 103 -9.75 1.60 0.91
CA LEU A 103 -8.69 2.42 1.48
C LEU A 103 -8.33 3.60 0.57
N GLN A 104 -8.29 3.38 -0.74
CA GLN A 104 -8.06 4.42 -1.75
C GLN A 104 -9.07 5.57 -1.61
N ALA A 105 -10.37 5.27 -1.66
CA ALA A 105 -11.41 6.29 -1.56
C ALA A 105 -11.38 7.05 -0.23
N GLN A 106 -11.06 6.36 0.87
CA GLN A 106 -10.89 7.01 2.18
C GLN A 106 -9.69 7.95 2.22
N LEU A 107 -8.58 7.60 1.57
CA LEU A 107 -7.43 8.49 1.43
C LEU A 107 -7.75 9.68 0.51
N GLU A 108 -8.36 9.43 -0.64
CA GLU A 108 -8.73 10.48 -1.59
C GLU A 108 -9.60 11.54 -0.92
N GLN A 109 -10.65 11.12 -0.21
CA GLN A 109 -11.49 12.02 0.56
C GLN A 109 -10.68 12.83 1.61
N TRP A 110 -9.76 12.18 2.33
CA TRP A 110 -8.92 12.87 3.30
C TRP A 110 -8.03 13.94 2.67
N TYR A 111 -7.42 13.64 1.51
CA TYR A 111 -6.61 14.60 0.78
C TYR A 111 -7.43 15.76 0.22
N GLU A 112 -8.66 15.51 -0.21
CA GLU A 112 -9.59 16.56 -0.62
C GLU A 112 -9.96 17.48 0.55
N GLU A 113 -10.19 16.92 1.75
CA GLU A 113 -10.56 17.67 2.95
C GLU A 113 -9.39 18.52 3.51
N GLU A 114 -8.15 18.00 3.49
CA GLU A 114 -6.96 18.71 3.99
C GLU A 114 -6.38 19.72 2.99
N GLY A 115 -6.64 19.53 1.69
CA GLY A 115 -6.23 20.45 0.63
C GLY A 115 -7.19 21.63 0.40
N ALA A 116 -8.33 21.66 1.10
CA ALA A 116 -9.41 22.64 0.96
C ALA A 116 -9.25 23.91 1.83
#